data_AF-A0A0G1MNE7-F1
#
_entry.id   AF-A0A0G1MNE7-F1
#
_cell.length_a   1.000
_cell.length_b   1.000
_cell.length_c   1.000
_cell.angle_alpha   90.00
_cell.angle_beta   90.00
_cell.angle_gamma   90.00
#
_symmetry.space_group_name_H-M   'P 1'
#
loop_
_entity.id
_entity.type
_entity.pdbx_description
1 polymer ?
#
loop_
_entity_poly.entity_id
_entity_poly.type
_entity_poly.pdbx_seq_one_letter_code
_entity_poly.pdbx_strand_id
1 'polypeptide(L)'
;MVIHEKVSEFEGKINQNIDAGIDKLLVNLKEKDQEKAKRAEELRKLLKREITGNEDYKYTQDFDIQWTEWITVFEELKKEHGPLLQEFGITGPEMLRNFIGVIDYEFHQFVREPGLAIKNGLIDPKNLETYLEMLWLDPHIASPFLILRQKESLAQVLRFPIGKELILRAGYFSPEIMMYFEKWKDSPIAIKLLEECIYSSQGRDDLKAKALKDLRSQELISLNEYKRLIGLMPQRSSDVEFIEKLLPSKEKFSLSNFFQDRSVRGVSRIKDEWIYTGDEYNEMARHQLKLLVCRNLHFKGLPITEANVKKENRILLKKRLQYKNISLFRDRSVMVLAHNETLRDGRDEEGNPLWEIEYEIKEFASNDVNQFGKKGTLEKIENDMGKGRLDVRRAEREFGKLKEQKKTILKEIATKTPPFTFVFTGHGSPDSIFLSDGQMPGNINQNPHESEKTIKITYIELAKAIIERKNNFPRFSFKDNPDIFLFLDCYSSDFMRNLYAKIGNKGPKPIAIAASEYGQVSYGRSSSKYDSSFFEDVLGQSFLDSMQENAKNFLKYNTPNYPNKFTLGTIMDREFMSDSDPVIYMPSDDNESGIYQLSQKSLDPSEIAT
;
A
#
# COMPACT_ATOMS: atom_id res chain seq x y z
N MET A 1 7.00 23.78 -35.90
CA MET A 1 5.89 24.50 -36.58
C MET A 1 4.59 24.38 -35.80
N VAL A 2 3.98 23.19 -35.67
CA VAL A 2 2.70 23.01 -34.94
C VAL A 2 2.74 23.51 -33.48
N ILE A 3 3.84 23.28 -32.76
CA ILE A 3 4.04 23.79 -31.40
C ILE A 3 4.11 25.33 -31.38
N HIS A 4 4.77 25.94 -32.35
CA HIS A 4 4.91 27.39 -32.46
C HIS A 4 3.57 28.07 -32.81
N GLU A 5 2.79 27.44 -33.70
CA GLU A 5 1.44 27.88 -34.07
C GLU A 5 0.48 27.82 -32.88
N LYS A 6 0.62 26.79 -32.03
CA LYS A 6 -0.21 26.62 -30.83
C LYS A 6 0.21 27.53 -29.68
N VAL A 7 1.49 27.84 -29.54
CA VAL A 7 1.98 28.87 -28.61
C VAL A 7 1.46 30.26 -29.02
N SER A 8 1.48 30.62 -30.31
CA SER A 8 0.86 31.87 -30.78
C SER A 8 -0.67 31.90 -30.60
N GLU A 9 -1.37 30.78 -30.78
CA GLU A 9 -2.82 30.69 -30.51
C GLU A 9 -3.12 30.88 -29.01
N PHE A 10 -2.25 30.37 -28.15
CA PHE A 10 -2.35 30.49 -26.68
C PHE A 10 -2.01 31.91 -26.21
N GLU A 11 -0.95 32.52 -26.73
CA GLU A 11 -0.61 33.94 -26.50
C GLU A 11 -1.76 34.85 -26.98
N GLY A 12 -2.43 34.51 -28.08
CA GLY A 12 -3.62 35.21 -28.56
C GLY A 12 -4.79 35.17 -27.57
N LYS A 13 -5.05 34.02 -26.93
CA LYS A 13 -6.13 33.82 -25.95
C LYS A 13 -5.84 34.50 -24.60
N ILE A 14 -4.58 34.44 -24.13
CA ILE A 14 -4.14 35.18 -22.93
C ILE A 14 -4.37 36.68 -23.13
N ASN A 15 -3.97 37.22 -24.29
CA ASN A 15 -4.15 38.63 -24.60
C ASN A 15 -5.64 39.03 -24.65
N GLN A 16 -6.50 38.20 -25.25
CA GLN A 16 -7.95 38.43 -25.28
C GLN A 16 -8.58 38.45 -23.88
N ASN A 17 -8.13 37.58 -22.97
CA ASN A 17 -8.67 37.50 -21.61
C ASN A 17 -8.19 38.65 -20.71
N ILE A 18 -6.93 39.08 -20.84
CA ILE A 18 -6.42 40.31 -20.21
C ILE A 18 -7.24 41.51 -20.69
N ASP A 19 -7.52 41.58 -21.99
CA ASP A 19 -8.31 42.65 -22.57
C ASP A 19 -9.75 42.65 -22.06
N ALA A 20 -10.41 41.49 -21.96
CA ALA A 20 -11.76 41.38 -21.44
C ALA A 20 -11.88 41.71 -19.94
N GLY A 21 -10.88 41.35 -19.13
CA GLY A 21 -10.84 41.69 -17.70
C GLY A 21 -10.69 43.19 -17.48
N ILE A 22 -9.80 43.83 -18.24
CA ILE A 22 -9.55 45.27 -18.17
C ILE A 22 -10.74 46.06 -18.75
N ASP A 23 -11.37 45.59 -19.83
CA ASP A 23 -12.56 46.22 -20.40
C ASP A 23 -13.74 46.22 -19.42
N LYS A 24 -13.94 45.15 -18.63
CA LYS A 24 -14.95 45.12 -17.56
C LYS A 24 -14.70 46.16 -16.47
N LEU A 25 -13.43 46.41 -16.12
CA LEU A 25 -13.06 47.48 -15.19
C LEU A 25 -13.26 48.87 -15.79
N LEU A 26 -12.88 49.05 -17.05
CA LEU A 26 -13.06 50.31 -17.77
C LEU A 26 -14.54 50.67 -17.95
N VAL A 27 -15.43 49.69 -18.18
CA VAL A 27 -16.88 49.92 -18.25
C VAL A 27 -17.42 50.50 -16.93
N ASN A 28 -16.91 50.05 -15.78
CA ASN A 28 -17.30 50.59 -14.47
C ASN A 28 -16.70 51.97 -14.16
N LEU A 29 -15.67 52.41 -14.89
CA LEU A 29 -14.94 53.67 -14.66
C LEU A 29 -15.24 54.77 -15.69
N LYS A 30 -15.63 54.39 -16.91
CA LYS A 30 -15.88 55.30 -18.04
C LYS A 30 -17.04 56.28 -17.83
N GLU A 31 -17.93 56.03 -16.88
CA GLU A 31 -19.08 56.92 -16.67
C GLU A 31 -18.76 58.22 -15.91
N LYS A 32 -17.57 58.39 -15.30
CA LYS A 32 -17.31 59.59 -14.46
C LYS A 32 -15.95 60.27 -14.55
N ASP A 33 -14.91 59.73 -15.20
CA ASP A 33 -13.61 60.39 -15.20
C ASP A 33 -12.68 59.98 -16.38
N GLN A 34 -12.44 60.91 -17.31
CA GLN A 34 -11.57 60.69 -18.48
C GLN A 34 -10.11 60.46 -18.09
N GLU A 35 -9.66 61.02 -16.95
CA GLU A 35 -8.28 60.87 -16.51
C GLU A 35 -8.02 59.46 -15.97
N LYS A 36 -9.00 58.85 -15.29
CA LYS A 36 -8.94 57.46 -14.83
C LYS A 36 -8.95 56.44 -15.96
N ALA A 37 -9.71 56.70 -17.03
CA ALA A 37 -9.71 55.84 -18.21
C ALA A 37 -8.34 55.83 -18.91
N LYS A 38 -7.65 56.97 -18.96
CA LYS A 38 -6.29 57.06 -19.50
C LYS A 38 -5.29 56.30 -18.63
N ARG A 39 -5.37 56.44 -17.30
CA ARG A 39 -4.50 55.75 -16.33
C ARG A 39 -4.73 54.22 -16.30
N ALA A 40 -5.97 53.77 -16.50
CA ALA A 40 -6.29 52.35 -16.66
C ALA A 40 -5.66 51.75 -17.93
N GLU A 41 -5.64 52.49 -19.03
CA GLU A 41 -4.98 52.07 -20.27
C GLU A 41 -3.44 52.07 -20.14
N GLU A 42 -2.87 52.95 -19.30
CA GLU A 42 -1.46 52.90 -18.93
C GLU A 42 -1.13 51.65 -18.08
N LEU A 43 -1.96 51.31 -17.09
CA LEU A 43 -1.83 50.06 -16.31
C LEU A 43 -1.93 48.81 -17.21
N ARG A 44 -2.83 48.84 -18.21
CA ARG A 44 -2.98 47.76 -19.21
C ARG A 44 -1.70 47.50 -19.97
N LYS A 45 -1.06 48.56 -20.49
CA LYS A 45 0.18 48.45 -21.25
C LYS A 45 1.33 47.95 -20.38
N LEU A 46 1.37 48.38 -19.12
CA LEU A 46 2.36 47.97 -18.15
C LEU A 46 2.26 46.46 -17.84
N LEU A 47 1.07 45.97 -17.46
CA LEU A 47 0.86 44.55 -17.14
C LEU A 47 1.16 43.65 -18.35
N LYS A 48 0.76 44.06 -19.56
CA LYS A 48 1.11 43.31 -20.78
C LYS A 48 2.63 43.21 -20.98
N ARG A 49 3.37 44.31 -20.75
CA ARG A 49 4.84 44.33 -20.90
C ARG A 49 5.52 43.38 -19.91
N GLU A 50 5.17 43.43 -18.63
CA GLU A 50 5.83 42.62 -17.59
C GLU A 50 5.49 41.13 -17.71
N ILE A 51 4.25 40.78 -18.07
CA ILE A 51 3.81 39.38 -18.18
C ILE A 51 4.33 38.71 -19.46
N THR A 52 4.43 39.46 -20.57
CA THR A 52 4.85 38.87 -21.87
C THR A 52 6.33 39.04 -22.17
N GLY A 53 7.01 40.00 -21.52
CA GLY A 53 8.40 40.36 -21.78
C GLY A 53 9.45 39.59 -20.97
N ASN A 54 9.04 38.76 -20.02
CA ASN A 54 9.96 38.06 -19.13
C ASN A 54 10.03 36.56 -19.49
N GLU A 55 11.12 36.17 -20.16
CA GLU A 55 11.33 34.82 -20.73
C GLU A 55 11.43 33.72 -19.66
N ASP A 56 11.82 34.07 -18.42
CA ASP A 56 12.00 33.10 -17.33
C ASP A 56 10.66 32.52 -16.82
N TYR A 57 9.54 33.22 -17.01
CA TYR A 57 8.20 32.73 -16.65
C TYR A 57 7.67 31.66 -17.60
N LYS A 58 8.35 31.40 -18.73
CA LYS A 58 7.86 30.44 -19.74
C LYS A 58 8.11 28.97 -19.39
N TYR A 59 8.88 28.64 -18.33
CA TYR A 59 9.37 27.25 -18.16
C TYR A 59 9.47 26.64 -16.73
N THR A 60 8.99 27.26 -15.65
CA THR A 60 9.12 26.65 -14.31
C THR A 60 7.85 25.88 -13.87
N GLN A 61 8.01 24.57 -13.66
CA GLN A 61 6.96 23.58 -13.34
C GLN A 61 6.72 23.34 -11.84
N ASP A 62 7.30 24.14 -10.94
CA ASP A 62 7.14 23.99 -9.48
C ASP A 62 6.27 25.09 -8.86
N PHE A 63 5.18 24.70 -8.21
CA PHE A 63 4.11 25.61 -7.76
C PHE A 63 4.48 26.46 -6.53
N ASP A 64 5.33 25.96 -5.64
CA ASP A 64 5.81 26.72 -4.47
C ASP A 64 6.85 27.79 -4.84
N ILE A 65 7.54 27.62 -5.98
CA ILE A 65 8.48 28.61 -6.51
C ILE A 65 7.71 29.78 -7.14
N GLN A 66 6.58 29.51 -7.80
CA GLN A 66 5.77 30.54 -8.46
C GLN A 66 5.19 31.58 -7.48
N TRP A 67 4.79 31.19 -6.26
CA TRP A 67 4.17 32.15 -5.33
C TRP A 67 5.16 33.22 -4.83
N THR A 68 6.39 32.82 -4.57
CA THR A 68 7.46 33.73 -4.11
C THR A 68 7.87 34.71 -5.22
N GLU A 69 7.85 34.24 -6.47
CA GLU A 69 8.11 35.07 -7.66
C GLU A 69 6.96 36.05 -7.93
N TRP A 70 5.70 35.62 -7.79
CA TRP A 70 4.53 36.51 -7.90
C TRP A 70 4.48 37.59 -6.82
N ILE A 71 4.91 37.25 -5.60
CA ILE A 71 5.09 38.25 -4.53
C ILE A 71 6.17 39.26 -4.93
N THR A 72 7.26 38.80 -5.54
CA THR A 72 8.36 39.66 -5.98
C THR A 72 7.92 40.61 -7.09
N VAL A 73 7.22 40.11 -8.12
CA VAL A 73 6.62 40.92 -9.20
C VAL A 73 5.62 41.92 -8.63
N PHE A 74 4.77 41.50 -7.70
CA PHE A 74 3.82 42.41 -7.06
C PHE A 74 4.53 43.51 -6.28
N GLU A 75 5.57 43.19 -5.51
CA GLU A 75 6.32 44.19 -4.73
C GLU A 75 7.12 45.14 -5.63
N GLU A 76 7.64 44.67 -6.77
CA GLU A 76 8.27 45.54 -7.78
C GLU A 76 7.25 46.47 -8.44
N LEU A 77 6.11 45.95 -8.89
CA LEU A 77 5.02 46.74 -9.45
C LEU A 77 4.46 47.74 -8.43
N LYS A 78 4.38 47.37 -7.16
CA LYS A 78 3.94 48.25 -6.07
C LYS A 78 4.97 49.32 -5.74
N LYS A 79 6.26 49.03 -5.86
CA LYS A 79 7.33 50.01 -5.66
C LYS A 79 7.32 51.09 -6.73
N GLU A 80 7.07 50.73 -7.99
CA GLU A 80 7.10 51.66 -9.11
C GLU A 80 5.73 52.30 -9.41
N HIS A 81 4.64 51.57 -9.16
CA HIS A 81 3.28 51.94 -9.55
C HIS A 81 2.24 51.79 -8.42
N GLY A 82 2.68 51.76 -7.16
CA GLY A 82 1.82 51.57 -5.98
C GLY A 82 0.57 52.45 -5.92
N PRO A 83 0.64 53.77 -6.19
CA PRO A 83 -0.55 54.62 -6.21
C PRO A 83 -1.59 54.19 -7.25
N LEU A 84 -1.13 53.71 -8.41
CA LEU A 84 -1.99 53.23 -9.49
C LEU A 84 -2.64 51.91 -9.10
N LEU A 85 -1.89 50.94 -8.56
CA LEU A 85 -2.44 49.67 -8.08
C LEU A 85 -3.49 49.87 -6.97
N GLN A 86 -3.22 50.79 -6.04
CA GLN A 86 -4.14 51.14 -4.95
C GLN A 86 -5.43 51.80 -5.48
N GLU A 87 -5.33 52.63 -6.53
CA GLU A 87 -6.49 53.25 -7.19
C GLU A 87 -7.44 52.20 -7.81
N PHE A 88 -6.92 51.05 -8.26
CA PHE A 88 -7.70 49.91 -8.76
C PHE A 88 -8.04 48.86 -7.68
N GLY A 89 -7.77 49.15 -6.42
CA GLY A 89 -8.08 48.25 -5.30
C GLY A 89 -7.18 47.03 -5.17
N ILE A 90 -6.06 46.98 -5.90
CA ILE A 90 -5.09 45.87 -5.84
C ILE A 90 -4.09 46.17 -4.74
N THR A 91 -4.43 45.82 -3.50
CA THR A 91 -3.62 46.16 -2.32
C THR A 91 -2.69 45.04 -1.85
N GLY A 92 -2.74 43.86 -2.49
CA GLY A 92 -1.89 42.72 -2.16
C GLY A 92 -1.70 41.73 -3.31
N PRO A 93 -0.69 40.84 -3.22
CA PRO A 93 -0.35 39.88 -4.26
C PRO A 93 -1.47 38.88 -4.54
N GLU A 94 -2.28 38.52 -3.53
CA GLU A 94 -3.47 37.68 -3.70
C GLU A 94 -4.55 38.34 -4.57
N MET A 95 -4.71 39.66 -4.49
CA MET A 95 -5.64 40.38 -5.35
C MET A 95 -5.12 40.52 -6.77
N LEU A 96 -3.81 40.71 -6.96
CA LEU A 96 -3.19 40.67 -8.29
C LEU A 96 -3.33 39.26 -8.90
N ARG A 97 -3.16 38.21 -8.09
CA ARG A 97 -3.40 36.81 -8.50
C ARG A 97 -4.86 36.58 -8.87
N ASN A 98 -5.83 37.05 -8.08
CA ASN A 98 -7.25 36.92 -8.41
C ASN A 98 -7.64 37.72 -9.66
N PHE A 99 -6.98 38.86 -9.89
CA PHE A 99 -7.13 39.69 -11.08
C PHE A 99 -6.61 38.98 -12.34
N ILE A 100 -5.52 38.22 -12.23
CA ILE A 100 -4.91 37.42 -13.30
C ILE A 100 -5.57 36.01 -13.40
N GLY A 101 -6.15 35.52 -12.31
CA GLY A 101 -6.67 34.17 -12.11
C GLY A 101 -7.89 33.77 -12.95
N VAL A 102 -8.41 34.70 -13.76
CA VAL A 102 -9.32 34.37 -14.87
C VAL A 102 -8.62 33.46 -15.90
N ILE A 103 -7.29 33.53 -16.01
CA ILE A 103 -6.46 32.64 -16.85
C ILE A 103 -6.32 31.24 -16.22
N ASP A 104 -6.34 31.14 -14.89
CA ASP A 104 -6.12 29.91 -14.13
C ASP A 104 -7.35 28.96 -14.18
N TYR A 105 -8.56 29.52 -14.26
CA TYR A 105 -9.80 28.76 -14.37
C TYR A 105 -9.88 27.91 -15.65
N GLU A 106 -9.40 28.42 -16.79
CA GLU A 106 -9.39 27.66 -18.05
C GLU A 106 -8.22 26.69 -18.16
N PHE A 107 -7.06 27.01 -17.58
CA PHE A 107 -5.93 26.07 -17.48
C PHE A 107 -6.29 24.86 -16.60
N HIS A 108 -6.97 25.11 -15.47
CA HIS A 108 -7.47 24.06 -14.58
C HIS A 108 -8.57 23.19 -15.22
N GLN A 109 -9.42 23.75 -16.10
CA GLN A 109 -10.38 22.94 -16.87
C GLN A 109 -9.67 22.00 -17.87
N PHE A 110 -8.55 22.43 -18.45
CA PHE A 110 -7.78 21.64 -19.42
C PHE A 110 -6.95 20.52 -18.78
N VAL A 111 -6.34 20.79 -17.62
CA VAL A 111 -5.57 19.79 -16.85
C VAL A 111 -6.51 18.73 -16.25
N ARG A 112 -7.76 19.06 -15.92
CA ARG A 112 -8.66 18.09 -15.27
C ARG A 112 -9.28 17.02 -16.18
N GLU A 113 -9.08 17.09 -17.50
CA GLU A 113 -9.62 16.10 -18.45
C GLU A 113 -8.53 15.36 -19.24
N PRO A 114 -7.88 14.33 -18.66
CA PRO A 114 -6.80 13.58 -19.32
C PRO A 114 -7.19 12.99 -20.68
N GLY A 115 -8.46 12.64 -20.87
CA GLY A 115 -8.99 12.21 -22.17
C GLY A 115 -8.95 13.29 -23.25
N LEU A 116 -9.34 14.51 -22.86
CA LEU A 116 -9.31 15.67 -23.75
C LEU A 116 -7.86 16.09 -24.04
N ALA A 117 -6.99 16.02 -23.03
CA ALA A 117 -5.56 16.26 -23.17
C ALA A 117 -4.89 15.26 -24.12
N ILE A 118 -5.18 13.95 -24.01
CA ILE A 118 -4.70 12.93 -24.95
C ILE A 118 -5.26 13.16 -26.36
N LYS A 119 -6.56 13.39 -26.47
CA LYS A 119 -7.23 13.64 -27.77
C LYS A 119 -6.67 14.86 -28.50
N ASN A 120 -6.23 15.87 -27.74
CA ASN A 120 -5.62 17.09 -28.26
C ASN A 120 -4.09 17.02 -28.33
N GLY A 121 -3.47 15.88 -28.04
CA GLY A 121 -2.01 15.67 -28.15
C GLY A 121 -1.17 16.35 -27.06
N LEU A 122 -1.79 16.74 -25.94
CA LEU A 122 -1.14 17.41 -24.81
C LEU A 122 -0.50 16.43 -23.82
N ILE A 123 -0.99 15.19 -23.76
CA ILE A 123 -0.40 14.09 -22.98
C ILE A 123 -0.13 12.93 -23.93
N ASP A 124 1.12 12.47 -23.98
CA ASP A 124 1.46 11.22 -24.66
C ASP A 124 0.80 10.05 -23.90
N PRO A 125 0.01 9.18 -24.56
CA PRO A 125 -0.56 7.98 -23.94
C PRO A 125 0.44 7.11 -23.16
N LYS A 126 1.73 7.14 -23.50
CA LYS A 126 2.79 6.42 -22.79
C LYS A 126 3.10 6.99 -21.40
N ASN A 127 2.77 8.25 -21.15
CA ASN A 127 3.01 8.95 -19.88
C ASN A 127 1.74 9.01 -19.01
N LEU A 128 0.65 8.35 -19.42
CA LEU A 128 -0.63 8.37 -18.72
C LEU A 128 -0.55 7.74 -17.32
N GLU A 129 0.31 6.73 -17.13
CA GLU A 129 0.51 6.10 -15.81
C GLU A 129 1.11 7.09 -14.80
N THR A 130 2.20 7.77 -15.18
CA THR A 130 2.83 8.83 -14.38
C THR A 130 1.87 9.98 -14.11
N TYR A 131 1.03 10.34 -15.08
CA TYR A 131 0.00 11.35 -14.89
C TYR A 131 -1.07 10.92 -13.86
N LEU A 132 -1.49 9.66 -13.89
CA LEU A 132 -2.42 9.10 -12.90
C LEU A 132 -1.77 8.97 -11.51
N GLU A 133 -0.47 8.71 -11.43
CA GLU A 133 0.31 8.76 -10.19
C GLU A 133 0.38 10.18 -9.61
N MET A 134 0.51 11.22 -10.44
CA MET A 134 0.42 12.60 -9.97
C MET A 134 -0.97 12.93 -9.41
N LEU A 135 -2.04 12.51 -10.10
CA LEU A 135 -3.41 12.68 -9.61
C LEU A 135 -3.73 11.84 -8.36
N TRP A 136 -2.98 10.77 -8.12
CA TRP A 136 -3.06 9.94 -6.92
C TRP A 136 -2.48 10.65 -5.69
N LEU A 137 -1.43 11.45 -5.87
CA LEU A 137 -0.70 12.12 -4.80
C LEU A 137 -1.38 13.41 -4.30
N ASP A 138 -2.28 14.02 -5.08
CA ASP A 138 -3.02 15.22 -4.67
C ASP A 138 -4.56 15.07 -4.84
N PRO A 139 -5.30 14.81 -3.75
CA PRO A 139 -6.75 14.64 -3.79
C PRO A 139 -7.54 15.92 -4.10
N HIS A 140 -6.90 17.10 -4.12
CA HIS A 140 -7.53 18.38 -4.45
C HIS A 140 -7.43 18.74 -5.95
N ILE A 141 -6.47 18.18 -6.68
CA ILE A 141 -6.19 18.53 -8.08
C ILE A 141 -7.14 17.85 -9.07
N ALA A 142 -7.58 16.61 -8.81
CA ALA A 142 -8.56 15.93 -9.64
C ALA A 142 -9.69 15.32 -8.81
N SER A 143 -10.91 15.81 -9.05
CA SER A 143 -12.09 14.99 -8.81
C SER A 143 -12.02 13.80 -9.79
N PRO A 144 -11.91 12.55 -9.32
CA PRO A 144 -11.84 11.36 -10.21
C PRO A 144 -13.02 11.27 -11.20
N PHE A 145 -14.08 12.03 -10.92
CA PHE A 145 -15.26 12.27 -11.72
C PHE A 145 -14.97 12.85 -13.11
N LEU A 146 -13.93 13.67 -13.26
CA LEU A 146 -13.57 14.30 -14.53
C LEU A 146 -12.85 13.33 -15.48
N ILE A 147 -12.12 12.35 -14.93
CA ILE A 147 -11.50 11.25 -15.70
C ILE A 147 -12.59 10.35 -16.34
N LEU A 148 -13.75 10.21 -15.67
CA LEU A 148 -14.83 9.31 -16.08
C LEU A 148 -15.72 9.86 -17.23
N ARG A 149 -15.55 11.13 -17.65
CA ARG A 149 -16.44 11.79 -18.64
C ARG A 149 -16.40 11.19 -20.05
N GLN A 150 -15.28 10.62 -20.49
CA GLN A 150 -15.10 10.13 -21.86
C GLN A 150 -14.81 8.62 -21.92
N LYS A 151 -15.49 7.91 -22.84
CA LYS A 151 -15.45 6.44 -23.00
C LYS A 151 -14.03 5.90 -23.32
N GLU A 152 -13.27 6.65 -24.10
CA GLU A 152 -11.93 6.26 -24.56
C GLU A 152 -10.87 6.37 -23.45
N SER A 153 -11.01 7.34 -22.54
CA SER A 153 -10.07 7.59 -21.44
C SER A 153 -10.17 6.53 -20.35
N LEU A 154 -11.38 6.09 -20.00
CA LEU A 154 -11.56 5.13 -18.90
C LEU A 154 -11.02 3.74 -19.25
N ALA A 155 -11.19 3.27 -20.48
CA ALA A 155 -10.62 2.00 -20.93
C ALA A 155 -9.08 2.04 -20.99
N GLN A 156 -8.49 3.23 -21.10
CA GLN A 156 -7.05 3.43 -21.01
C GLN A 156 -6.61 3.50 -19.54
N VAL A 157 -7.33 4.22 -18.68
CA VAL A 157 -7.07 4.35 -17.24
C VAL A 157 -7.21 3.00 -16.52
N LEU A 158 -8.24 2.20 -16.83
CA LEU A 158 -8.47 0.87 -16.26
C LEU A 158 -7.45 -0.18 -16.69
N ARG A 159 -6.58 0.11 -17.68
CA ARG A 159 -5.43 -0.77 -17.99
C ARG A 159 -4.37 -0.72 -16.90
N PHE A 160 -4.34 0.38 -16.13
CA PHE A 160 -3.38 0.59 -15.06
C PHE A 160 -3.99 0.21 -13.70
N PRO A 161 -3.26 -0.49 -12.82
CA PRO A 161 -3.70 -0.80 -11.46
C PRO A 161 -4.13 0.45 -10.68
N ILE A 162 -3.36 1.55 -10.77
CA ILE A 162 -3.65 2.81 -10.08
C ILE A 162 -4.95 3.46 -10.55
N GLY A 163 -5.28 3.32 -11.84
CA GLY A 163 -6.54 3.82 -12.40
C GLY A 163 -7.77 3.08 -11.85
N LYS A 164 -7.64 1.77 -11.58
CA LYS A 164 -8.71 1.00 -10.91
C LYS A 164 -8.87 1.46 -9.47
N GLU A 165 -7.76 1.69 -8.77
CA GLU A 165 -7.79 2.07 -7.37
C GLU A 165 -8.30 3.50 -7.16
N LEU A 166 -7.98 4.43 -8.07
CA LEU A 166 -8.53 5.79 -8.12
C LEU A 166 -10.05 5.77 -8.18
N ILE A 167 -10.62 4.88 -9.00
CA ILE A 167 -12.08 4.73 -9.14
C ILE A 167 -12.69 4.10 -7.88
N LEU A 168 -12.01 3.11 -7.28
CA LEU A 168 -12.47 2.48 -6.03
C LEU A 168 -12.44 3.45 -4.84
N ARG A 169 -11.43 4.35 -4.77
CA ARG A 169 -11.35 5.42 -3.76
C ARG A 169 -12.32 6.57 -4.04
N ALA A 170 -12.54 6.90 -5.32
CA ALA A 170 -13.57 7.84 -5.75
C ALA A 170 -15.00 7.35 -5.46
N GLY A 171 -15.15 6.05 -5.18
CA GLY A 171 -16.38 5.31 -4.91
C GLY A 171 -17.14 5.72 -3.64
N TYR A 172 -17.20 7.02 -3.33
CA TYR A 172 -18.45 7.56 -2.82
C TYR A 172 -19.48 7.38 -3.93
N PHE A 173 -20.61 6.73 -3.62
CA PHE A 173 -21.78 6.63 -4.51
C PHE A 173 -22.32 8.04 -4.79
N SER A 174 -21.64 8.76 -5.65
CA SER A 174 -22.08 10.04 -6.15
C SER A 174 -23.08 9.78 -7.30
N PRO A 175 -24.08 10.66 -7.47
CA PRO A 175 -24.98 10.62 -8.63
C PRO A 175 -24.22 10.59 -9.99
N GLU A 176 -23.01 11.10 -10.04
CA GLU A 176 -22.18 11.18 -11.24
C GLU A 176 -21.55 9.83 -11.61
N ILE A 177 -21.06 9.03 -10.65
CA ILE A 177 -20.59 7.66 -10.93
C ILE A 177 -21.74 6.81 -11.50
N MET A 178 -22.96 7.05 -11.02
CA MET A 178 -24.19 6.41 -11.49
C MET A 178 -24.53 6.77 -12.95
N MET A 179 -24.32 8.03 -13.36
CA MET A 179 -24.48 8.46 -14.76
C MET A 179 -23.50 7.76 -15.70
N TYR A 180 -22.32 7.37 -15.22
CA TYR A 180 -21.36 6.63 -16.04
C TYR A 180 -21.70 5.14 -16.12
N PHE A 181 -22.27 4.53 -15.08
CA PHE A 181 -22.68 3.11 -15.08
C PHE A 181 -23.56 2.73 -16.26
N GLU A 182 -24.42 3.64 -16.72
CA GLU A 182 -25.28 3.44 -17.89
C GLU A 182 -24.50 3.07 -19.15
N LYS A 183 -23.30 3.64 -19.32
CA LYS A 183 -22.41 3.37 -20.47
C LYS A 183 -21.65 2.04 -20.38
N TRP A 184 -21.64 1.39 -19.21
CA TRP A 184 -20.83 0.20 -18.91
C TRP A 184 -21.64 -0.97 -18.38
N LYS A 185 -22.97 -0.89 -18.40
CA LYS A 185 -23.88 -1.92 -17.85
C LYS A 185 -23.62 -3.32 -18.39
N ASP A 186 -23.18 -3.42 -19.64
CA ASP A 186 -22.90 -4.70 -20.30
C ASP A 186 -21.49 -5.24 -20.02
N SER A 187 -20.64 -4.50 -19.28
CA SER A 187 -19.28 -4.91 -18.95
C SER A 187 -19.24 -5.72 -17.66
N PRO A 188 -18.74 -6.97 -17.67
CA PRO A 188 -18.51 -7.75 -16.44
C PRO A 188 -17.59 -7.06 -15.42
N ILE A 189 -16.79 -6.08 -15.88
CA ILE A 189 -15.91 -5.28 -15.01
C ILE A 189 -16.72 -4.30 -14.16
N ALA A 190 -17.83 -3.76 -14.68
CA ALA A 190 -18.65 -2.79 -13.97
C ALA A 190 -19.33 -3.42 -12.74
N ILE A 191 -19.90 -4.62 -12.89
CA ILE A 191 -20.48 -5.37 -11.76
C ILE A 191 -19.42 -5.68 -10.71
N LYS A 192 -18.23 -6.14 -11.12
CA LYS A 192 -17.12 -6.37 -10.18
C LYS A 192 -16.71 -5.11 -9.43
N LEU A 193 -16.70 -3.96 -10.10
CA LEU A 193 -16.38 -2.68 -9.48
C LEU A 193 -17.42 -2.32 -8.39
N LEU A 194 -18.72 -2.54 -8.65
CA LEU A 194 -19.76 -2.34 -7.62
C LEU A 194 -19.55 -3.24 -6.41
N GLU A 195 -19.18 -4.51 -6.62
CA GLU A 195 -18.87 -5.43 -5.53
C GLU A 195 -17.71 -4.92 -4.68
N GLU A 196 -16.64 -4.45 -5.32
CA GLU A 196 -15.51 -3.85 -4.62
C GLU A 196 -15.93 -2.61 -3.84
N CYS A 197 -16.70 -1.70 -4.44
CA CYS A 197 -17.20 -0.50 -3.78
C CYS A 197 -18.08 -0.84 -2.55
N ILE A 198 -18.92 -1.88 -2.64
CA ILE A 198 -19.74 -2.31 -1.52
C ILE A 198 -18.86 -2.73 -0.33
N TYR A 199 -17.81 -3.52 -0.58
CA TYR A 199 -16.90 -4.02 0.46
C TYR A 199 -15.93 -2.95 0.99
N SER A 200 -15.41 -2.07 0.14
CA SER A 200 -14.37 -1.10 0.51
C SER A 200 -14.88 0.14 1.26
N SER A 201 -16.10 0.61 0.99
CA SER A 201 -16.59 1.89 1.52
C SER A 201 -17.18 1.78 2.94
N GLN A 202 -16.51 2.30 3.98
CA GLN A 202 -17.08 2.29 5.34
C GLN A 202 -18.36 3.16 5.44
N GLY A 203 -19.37 2.67 6.16
CA GLY A 203 -20.65 3.36 6.39
C GLY A 203 -21.55 3.54 5.15
N ARG A 204 -22.71 4.18 5.38
CA ARG A 204 -23.68 4.65 4.37
C ARG A 204 -24.31 3.56 3.51
N ASP A 205 -24.57 2.39 4.09
CA ASP A 205 -25.23 1.28 3.40
C ASP A 205 -26.60 1.70 2.84
N ASP A 206 -27.32 2.60 3.50
CA ASP A 206 -28.54 3.22 2.98
C ASP A 206 -28.35 3.87 1.58
N LEU A 207 -27.26 4.61 1.37
CA LEU A 207 -26.96 5.22 0.08
C LEU A 207 -26.55 4.20 -0.97
N LYS A 208 -25.84 3.14 -0.59
CA LYS A 208 -25.47 2.06 -1.52
C LYS A 208 -26.71 1.29 -1.95
N ALA A 209 -27.59 0.96 -1.00
CA ALA A 209 -28.87 0.31 -1.29
C ALA A 209 -29.73 1.17 -2.21
N LYS A 210 -29.79 2.49 -1.95
CA LYS A 210 -30.47 3.45 -2.81
C LYS A 210 -29.85 3.46 -4.21
N ALA A 211 -28.53 3.58 -4.33
CA ALA A 211 -27.84 3.56 -5.61
C ALA A 211 -28.06 2.25 -6.39
N LEU A 212 -27.97 1.09 -5.74
CA LEU A 212 -28.27 -0.20 -6.38
C LEU A 212 -29.73 -0.29 -6.84
N LYS A 213 -30.67 0.26 -6.05
CA LYS A 213 -32.09 0.34 -6.42
C LYS A 213 -32.29 1.25 -7.63
N ASP A 214 -31.59 2.37 -7.68
CA ASP A 214 -31.63 3.32 -8.79
C ASP A 214 -31.06 2.67 -10.07
N LEU A 215 -29.90 2.00 -9.99
CA LEU A 215 -29.32 1.21 -11.11
C LEU A 215 -30.29 0.15 -11.62
N ARG A 216 -30.98 -0.54 -10.69
CA ARG A 216 -31.98 -1.55 -11.03
C ARG A 216 -33.20 -0.93 -11.70
N SER A 217 -33.70 0.20 -11.20
CA SER A 217 -34.89 0.89 -11.74
C SER A 217 -34.67 1.42 -13.16
N GLN A 218 -33.42 1.74 -13.49
CA GLN A 218 -32.97 2.17 -14.82
C GLN A 218 -32.56 0.99 -15.72
N GLU A 219 -32.78 -0.25 -15.28
CA GLU A 219 -32.41 -1.47 -16.01
C GLU A 219 -30.91 -1.54 -16.39
N LEU A 220 -30.05 -0.92 -15.58
CA LEU A 220 -28.59 -0.94 -15.77
C LEU A 220 -27.95 -2.18 -15.15
N ILE A 221 -28.69 -2.91 -14.33
CA ILE A 221 -28.30 -4.22 -13.79
C ILE A 221 -29.50 -5.16 -13.80
N SER A 222 -29.25 -6.44 -14.06
CA SER A 222 -30.27 -7.48 -14.02
C SER A 222 -30.82 -7.67 -12.60
N LEU A 223 -32.00 -8.28 -12.48
CA LEU A 223 -32.56 -8.63 -11.17
C LEU A 223 -31.64 -9.55 -10.37
N ASN A 224 -30.93 -10.46 -11.05
CA ASN A 224 -30.00 -11.39 -10.41
C ASN A 224 -28.75 -10.66 -9.90
N GLU A 225 -28.21 -9.71 -10.67
CA GLU A 225 -27.09 -8.85 -10.24
C GLU A 225 -27.50 -7.94 -9.09
N TYR A 226 -28.69 -7.33 -9.14
CA TYR A 226 -29.22 -6.55 -8.03
C TYR A 226 -29.35 -7.37 -6.76
N LYS A 227 -29.98 -8.56 -6.83
CA LYS A 227 -30.13 -9.48 -5.69
C LYS A 227 -28.77 -9.93 -5.14
N ARG A 228 -27.80 -10.18 -6.02
CA ARG A 228 -26.42 -10.50 -5.63
C ARG A 228 -25.78 -9.33 -4.90
N LEU A 229 -25.75 -8.14 -5.49
CA LEU A 229 -25.11 -6.95 -4.94
C LEU A 229 -25.74 -6.50 -3.61
N ILE A 230 -27.07 -6.45 -3.53
CA ILE A 230 -27.77 -6.08 -2.29
C ILE A 230 -27.52 -7.12 -1.19
N GLY A 231 -27.36 -8.40 -1.53
CA GLY A 231 -27.02 -9.47 -0.60
C GLY A 231 -25.60 -9.37 -0.04
N LEU A 232 -24.68 -8.70 -0.73
CA LEU A 232 -23.31 -8.47 -0.25
C LEU A 232 -23.24 -7.48 0.91
N MET A 233 -24.21 -6.57 1.03
CA MET A 233 -24.21 -5.55 2.07
C MET A 233 -24.40 -6.11 3.49
N PRO A 234 -25.47 -6.89 3.79
CA PRO A 234 -25.59 -7.51 5.11
C PRO A 234 -24.48 -8.53 5.36
N GLN A 235 -24.02 -9.24 4.31
CA GLN A 235 -22.87 -10.14 4.42
C GLN A 235 -21.61 -9.38 4.86
N ARG A 236 -21.35 -8.21 4.27
CA ARG A 236 -20.23 -7.36 4.67
C ARG A 236 -20.38 -6.90 6.11
N SER A 237 -21.55 -6.44 6.55
CA SER A 237 -21.77 -6.04 7.95
C SER A 237 -21.47 -7.19 8.91
N SER A 238 -21.91 -8.40 8.59
CA SER A 238 -21.59 -9.60 9.38
C SER A 238 -20.11 -9.99 9.31
N ASP A 239 -19.45 -9.83 8.15
CA ASP A 239 -18.00 -10.04 8.03
C ASP A 239 -17.22 -9.02 8.86
N VAL A 240 -17.65 -7.74 8.89
CA VAL A 240 -17.11 -6.67 9.75
C VAL A 240 -17.24 -7.05 11.20
N GLU A 241 -18.45 -7.39 11.66
CA GLU A 241 -18.68 -7.80 13.05
C GLU A 241 -17.84 -9.03 13.44
N PHE A 242 -17.68 -9.98 12.52
CA PHE A 242 -16.83 -11.16 12.74
C PHE A 242 -15.35 -10.77 12.84
N ILE A 243 -14.86 -9.93 11.95
CA ILE A 243 -13.46 -9.50 11.93
C ILE A 243 -13.16 -8.61 13.14
N GLU A 244 -14.08 -7.76 13.56
CA GLU A 244 -13.96 -6.96 14.80
C GLU A 244 -13.78 -7.84 16.03
N LYS A 245 -14.35 -9.06 16.07
CA LYS A 245 -14.09 -10.04 17.16
C LYS A 245 -12.67 -10.61 17.15
N LEU A 246 -11.94 -10.42 16.05
CA LEU A 246 -10.54 -10.84 15.87
C LEU A 246 -9.55 -9.67 16.01
N LEU A 247 -10.03 -8.41 16.11
CA LEU A 247 -9.20 -7.23 16.34
C LEU A 247 -9.43 -6.68 17.77
N PRO A 248 -8.42 -6.50 18.62
CA PRO A 248 -8.46 -5.83 19.90
C PRO A 248 -8.63 -4.34 19.66
N SER A 249 -8.93 -3.64 20.75
CA SER A 249 -9.28 -2.23 20.83
C SER A 249 -8.72 -1.34 19.70
N LYS A 250 -9.70 -0.79 18.98
CA LYS A 250 -9.82 0.17 17.86
C LYS A 250 -8.67 1.08 17.42
N GLU A 251 -7.51 1.15 18.08
CA GLU A 251 -6.57 2.27 17.87
C GLU A 251 -5.52 2.05 16.77
N LYS A 252 -5.24 0.82 16.32
CA LYS A 252 -4.07 0.57 15.44
C LYS A 252 -4.34 -0.15 14.12
N PHE A 253 -5.55 -0.64 13.88
CA PHE A 253 -5.87 -1.38 12.65
C PHE A 253 -6.91 -0.67 11.80
N SER A 254 -6.50 -0.31 10.58
CA SER A 254 -7.44 0.10 9.54
C SER A 254 -8.25 -1.12 9.09
N LEU A 255 -9.45 -1.30 9.66
CA LEU A 255 -10.44 -2.28 9.17
C LEU A 255 -10.63 -2.16 7.65
N SER A 256 -10.60 -0.93 7.12
CA SER A 256 -10.68 -0.68 5.68
C SER A 256 -9.56 -1.36 4.89
N ASN A 257 -8.32 -1.39 5.38
CA ASN A 257 -7.22 -2.06 4.70
C ASN A 257 -7.39 -3.58 4.74
N PHE A 258 -7.86 -4.11 5.88
CA PHE A 258 -8.12 -5.54 6.01
C PHE A 258 -9.19 -6.03 5.01
N PHE A 259 -10.24 -5.23 4.76
CA PHE A 259 -11.28 -5.55 3.77
C PHE A 259 -10.88 -5.40 2.30
N GLN A 260 -9.71 -4.82 2.03
CA GLN A 260 -9.11 -4.90 0.69
C GLN A 260 -8.71 -6.34 0.37
N ASP A 261 -8.47 -7.18 1.40
CA ASP A 261 -8.27 -8.61 1.23
C ASP A 261 -9.57 -9.31 0.81
N ARG A 262 -9.71 -9.60 -0.48
CA ARG A 262 -10.89 -10.32 -1.00
C ARG A 262 -11.04 -11.72 -0.41
N SER A 263 -9.96 -12.30 0.12
CA SER A 263 -9.94 -13.66 0.63
C SER A 263 -10.65 -13.82 1.98
N VAL A 264 -10.96 -12.71 2.66
CA VAL A 264 -11.71 -12.73 3.94
C VAL A 264 -13.23 -12.57 3.76
N ARG A 265 -13.68 -12.27 2.54
CA ARG A 265 -15.09 -11.99 2.25
C ARG A 265 -15.94 -13.25 2.35
N GLY A 266 -17.02 -13.16 3.12
CA GLY A 266 -17.93 -14.27 3.40
C GLY A 266 -17.49 -15.19 4.53
N VAL A 267 -16.50 -14.81 5.33
CA VAL A 267 -16.10 -15.56 6.53
C VAL A 267 -17.27 -15.74 7.50
N SER A 268 -18.18 -14.76 7.60
CA SER A 268 -19.40 -14.86 8.43
C SER A 268 -20.37 -15.96 7.99
N ARG A 269 -20.27 -16.41 6.73
CA ARG A 269 -21.08 -17.53 6.20
C ARG A 269 -20.57 -18.90 6.65
N ILE A 270 -19.35 -18.97 7.16
CA ILE A 270 -18.80 -20.20 7.72
C ILE A 270 -19.41 -20.37 9.10
N LYS A 271 -20.17 -21.45 9.29
CA LYS A 271 -20.76 -21.76 10.59
C LYS A 271 -19.75 -22.47 11.49
N ASP A 272 -19.90 -22.28 12.79
CA ASP A 272 -18.99 -22.84 13.78
C ASP A 272 -19.00 -24.37 13.77
N GLU A 273 -20.16 -24.99 13.57
CA GLU A 273 -20.30 -26.45 13.44
C GLU A 273 -19.62 -27.04 12.19
N TRP A 274 -19.15 -26.20 11.26
CA TRP A 274 -18.37 -26.64 10.10
C TRP A 274 -16.87 -26.65 10.35
N ILE A 275 -16.40 -25.98 11.41
CA ILE A 275 -14.99 -25.91 11.80
C ILE A 275 -14.74 -26.91 12.91
N TYR A 276 -14.02 -27.98 12.56
CA TYR A 276 -13.48 -28.87 13.57
C TYR A 276 -12.21 -28.25 14.14
N THR A 277 -12.21 -28.00 15.43
CA THR A 277 -11.01 -27.61 16.17
C THR A 277 -10.49 -28.76 17.03
N GLY A 278 -11.36 -29.70 17.41
CA GLY A 278 -11.14 -30.57 18.57
C GLY A 278 -11.70 -29.91 19.84
N ASP A 279 -11.89 -30.68 20.91
CA ASP A 279 -12.56 -30.23 22.14
C ASP A 279 -11.74 -29.19 22.94
N GLU A 280 -10.48 -28.98 22.58
CA GLU A 280 -9.49 -28.26 23.40
C GLU A 280 -9.21 -26.81 22.95
N TYR A 281 -9.82 -26.34 21.86
CA TYR A 281 -9.58 -24.99 21.35
C TYR A 281 -10.65 -23.99 21.81
N ASN A 282 -10.20 -22.81 22.21
CA ASN A 282 -11.07 -21.69 22.56
C ASN A 282 -11.78 -21.10 21.33
N GLU A 283 -12.74 -20.20 21.60
CA GLU A 283 -13.52 -19.51 20.57
C GLU A 283 -12.64 -18.72 19.57
N MET A 284 -11.59 -18.07 20.08
CA MET A 284 -10.65 -17.30 19.26
C MET A 284 -9.95 -18.17 18.21
N ALA A 285 -9.43 -19.33 18.60
CA ALA A 285 -8.81 -20.27 17.68
C ALA A 285 -9.79 -20.78 16.61
N ARG A 286 -11.07 -20.97 16.97
CA ARG A 286 -12.11 -21.31 15.99
C ARG A 286 -12.31 -20.18 14.99
N HIS A 287 -12.38 -18.92 15.44
CA HIS A 287 -12.54 -17.76 14.55
C HIS A 287 -11.35 -17.60 13.59
N GLN A 288 -10.12 -17.77 14.07
CA GLN A 288 -8.93 -17.76 13.20
C GLN A 288 -9.00 -18.88 12.16
N LEU A 289 -9.37 -20.10 12.56
CA LEU A 289 -9.52 -21.23 11.63
C LEU A 289 -10.61 -20.97 10.58
N LYS A 290 -11.72 -20.31 10.93
CA LYS A 290 -12.74 -19.88 9.94
C LYS A 290 -12.11 -18.96 8.90
N LEU A 291 -11.31 -18.00 9.35
CA LEU A 291 -10.69 -17.03 8.48
C LEU A 291 -9.65 -17.69 7.55
N LEU A 292 -8.77 -18.54 8.09
CA LEU A 292 -7.82 -19.33 7.29
C LEU A 292 -8.52 -20.20 6.25
N VAL A 293 -9.62 -20.87 6.63
CA VAL A 293 -10.43 -21.67 5.70
C VAL A 293 -11.04 -20.78 4.62
N CYS A 294 -11.62 -19.63 4.99
CA CYS A 294 -12.19 -18.67 4.04
C CYS A 294 -11.15 -18.25 2.98
N ARG A 295 -9.95 -17.90 3.44
CA ARG A 295 -8.85 -17.49 2.56
C ARG A 295 -8.41 -18.60 1.62
N ASN A 296 -8.21 -19.81 2.15
CA ASN A 296 -7.79 -20.95 1.35
C ASN A 296 -8.84 -21.35 0.31
N LEU A 297 -10.13 -21.26 0.64
CA LEU A 297 -11.20 -21.45 -0.33
C LEU A 297 -11.15 -20.38 -1.43
N HIS A 298 -10.91 -19.12 -1.07
CA HIS A 298 -10.74 -18.03 -2.03
C HIS A 298 -9.56 -18.27 -2.98
N PHE A 299 -8.37 -18.60 -2.44
CA PHE A 299 -7.18 -18.87 -3.26
C PHE A 299 -7.37 -20.05 -4.22
N LYS A 300 -8.22 -21.01 -3.87
CA LYS A 300 -8.59 -22.15 -4.72
C LYS A 300 -9.76 -21.89 -5.66
N GLY A 301 -10.39 -20.71 -5.58
CA GLY A 301 -11.61 -20.40 -6.33
C GLY A 301 -12.80 -21.31 -5.96
N LEU A 302 -12.83 -21.84 -4.74
CA LEU A 302 -13.90 -22.73 -4.27
C LEU A 302 -15.00 -21.94 -3.54
N PRO A 303 -16.29 -22.28 -3.75
CA PRO A 303 -17.37 -21.62 -3.04
C PRO A 303 -17.43 -22.04 -1.57
N ILE A 304 -17.88 -21.14 -0.71
CA ILE A 304 -18.14 -21.41 0.71
C ILE A 304 -19.39 -22.30 0.83
N THR A 305 -19.15 -23.60 1.01
CA THR A 305 -20.15 -24.63 1.28
C THR A 305 -19.66 -25.49 2.44
N GLU A 306 -20.56 -26.13 3.18
CA GLU A 306 -20.18 -27.00 4.30
C GLU A 306 -19.16 -28.07 3.90
N ALA A 307 -19.38 -28.74 2.76
CA ALA A 307 -18.48 -29.77 2.27
C ALA A 307 -17.07 -29.23 1.98
N ASN A 308 -16.97 -28.06 1.34
CA ASN A 308 -15.69 -27.42 1.05
C ASN A 308 -14.99 -26.93 2.33
N VAL A 309 -15.73 -26.31 3.25
CA VAL A 309 -15.20 -25.84 4.54
C VAL A 309 -14.64 -26.99 5.36
N LYS A 310 -15.41 -28.08 5.53
CA LYS A 310 -14.96 -29.26 6.29
C LYS A 310 -13.75 -29.94 5.65
N LYS A 311 -13.73 -30.03 4.30
CA LYS A 311 -12.57 -30.56 3.57
C LYS A 311 -11.34 -29.69 3.79
N GLU A 312 -11.48 -28.38 3.68
CA GLU A 312 -10.37 -27.43 3.82
C GLU A 312 -9.82 -27.40 5.24
N ASN A 313 -10.69 -27.36 6.25
CA ASN A 313 -10.31 -27.43 7.66
C ASN A 313 -9.45 -28.68 7.93
N ARG A 314 -9.85 -29.86 7.43
CA ARG A 314 -9.06 -31.10 7.60
C ARG A 314 -7.69 -31.02 6.92
N ILE A 315 -7.61 -30.45 5.72
CA ILE A 315 -6.34 -30.24 5.00
C ILE A 315 -5.44 -29.29 5.81
N LEU A 316 -6.01 -28.20 6.31
CA LEU A 316 -5.31 -27.20 7.12
C LEU A 316 -4.68 -27.84 8.37
N LEU A 317 -5.48 -28.57 9.17
CA LEU A 317 -4.99 -29.26 10.37
C LEU A 317 -3.90 -30.29 10.04
N LYS A 318 -4.09 -31.07 8.96
CA LYS A 318 -3.09 -32.04 8.50
C LYS A 318 -1.78 -31.36 8.12
N LYS A 319 -1.83 -30.24 7.38
CA LYS A 319 -0.64 -29.46 7.03
C LYS A 319 0.06 -28.91 8.27
N ARG A 320 -0.68 -28.32 9.22
CA ARG A 320 -0.09 -27.85 10.48
C ARG A 320 0.70 -28.95 11.18
N LEU A 321 0.12 -30.16 11.31
CA LEU A 321 0.82 -31.32 11.87
C LEU A 321 2.03 -31.78 11.06
N GLN A 322 1.93 -31.76 9.73
CA GLN A 322 3.02 -32.15 8.83
C GLN A 322 4.24 -31.23 8.96
N TYR A 323 4.01 -29.92 9.02
CA TYR A 323 5.08 -28.92 8.98
C TYR A 323 5.57 -28.46 10.35
N LYS A 324 4.86 -28.80 11.45
CA LYS A 324 5.17 -28.31 12.80
C LYS A 324 6.62 -28.50 13.24
N ASN A 325 7.27 -29.60 12.82
CA ASN A 325 8.61 -29.95 13.29
C ASN A 325 9.74 -29.41 12.42
N ILE A 326 9.43 -28.68 11.35
CA ILE A 326 10.45 -28.11 10.47
C ILE A 326 11.10 -26.94 11.20
N SER A 327 12.41 -27.03 11.43
CA SER A 327 13.17 -25.93 12.02
C SER A 327 13.29 -24.76 11.05
N LEU A 328 13.28 -23.54 11.58
CA LEU A 328 13.52 -22.31 10.83
C LEU A 328 15.00 -22.18 10.44
N PHE A 329 15.92 -22.57 11.32
CA PHE A 329 17.35 -22.26 11.16
C PHE A 329 18.27 -23.48 11.28
N ARG A 330 17.88 -24.51 12.04
CA ARG A 330 18.74 -25.67 12.33
C ARG A 330 19.07 -26.46 11.07
N ASP A 331 20.36 -26.71 10.88
CA ASP A 331 20.93 -27.48 9.78
C ASP A 331 20.54 -26.94 8.39
N ARG A 332 20.33 -25.61 8.31
CA ARG A 332 20.00 -24.88 7.08
C ARG A 332 21.10 -23.92 6.70
N SER A 333 21.19 -23.62 5.40
CA SER A 333 21.90 -22.42 4.96
C SER A 333 21.01 -21.21 5.26
N VAL A 334 21.47 -20.26 6.06
CA VAL A 334 20.68 -19.09 6.44
C VAL A 334 21.31 -17.84 5.85
N MET A 335 20.51 -17.02 5.15
CA MET A 335 20.91 -15.70 4.70
C MET A 335 20.01 -14.64 5.31
N VAL A 336 20.60 -13.72 6.06
CA VAL A 336 19.90 -12.54 6.59
C VAL A 336 20.25 -11.35 5.72
N LEU A 337 19.25 -10.75 5.08
CA LEU A 337 19.33 -9.48 4.40
C LEU A 337 18.75 -8.39 5.30
N ALA A 338 19.62 -7.50 5.77
CA ALA A 338 19.25 -6.38 6.61
C ALA A 338 19.35 -5.07 5.83
N HIS A 339 18.33 -4.23 5.98
CA HIS A 339 18.35 -2.84 5.54
C HIS A 339 19.51 -2.08 6.23
N ASN A 340 20.09 -1.08 5.57
CA ASN A 340 21.32 -0.42 6.03
C ASN A 340 21.11 0.82 6.92
N GLU A 341 19.87 0.98 7.39
CA GLU A 341 19.47 2.04 8.30
C GLU A 341 20.03 1.79 9.70
N THR A 342 20.55 2.87 10.29
CA THR A 342 21.01 2.91 11.68
C THR A 342 19.95 3.61 12.53
N LEU A 343 20.02 3.41 13.84
CA LEU A 343 19.13 4.10 14.79
C LEU A 343 19.20 5.63 14.61
N ARG A 344 20.38 6.15 14.23
CA ARG A 344 20.65 7.57 13.99
C ARG A 344 19.97 8.15 12.74
N ASP A 345 19.47 7.32 11.84
CA ASP A 345 18.66 7.79 10.70
C ASP A 345 17.18 7.92 11.08
N GLY A 346 16.80 7.49 12.29
CA GLY A 346 15.43 7.48 12.75
C GLY A 346 14.80 8.86 12.74
N ARG A 347 13.50 8.90 12.43
CA ARG A 347 12.69 10.12 12.40
C ARG A 347 11.51 10.02 13.36
N ASP A 348 11.04 11.15 13.86
CA ASP A 348 9.77 11.26 14.59
C ASP A 348 8.56 11.11 13.64
N GLU A 349 7.35 11.22 14.17
CA GLU A 349 6.10 11.06 13.40
C GLU A 349 5.93 12.16 12.34
N GLU A 350 6.53 13.32 12.60
CA GLU A 350 6.59 14.49 11.72
C GLU A 350 7.73 14.41 10.69
N GLY A 351 8.59 13.39 10.75
CA GLY A 351 9.70 13.18 9.82
C GLY A 351 11.01 13.92 10.17
N ASN A 352 11.07 14.59 11.33
CA ASN A 352 12.29 15.23 11.81
C ASN A 352 13.26 14.18 12.37
N PRO A 353 14.59 14.40 12.27
CA PRO A 353 15.56 13.56 12.96
C PRO A 353 15.28 13.54 14.47
N LEU A 354 15.38 12.36 15.09
CA LEU A 354 15.30 12.24 16.55
C LEU A 354 16.45 12.98 17.24
N TRP A 355 16.27 13.28 18.52
CA TRP A 355 17.27 13.97 19.35
C TRP A 355 18.41 13.01 19.72
N GLU A 356 19.63 13.53 19.92
CA GLU A 356 20.80 12.69 20.26
C GLU A 356 20.55 11.76 21.46
N ILE A 357 19.88 12.29 22.49
CA ILE A 357 19.52 11.52 23.69
C ILE A 357 18.56 10.36 23.40
N GLU A 358 17.66 10.50 22.43
CA GLU A 358 16.74 9.42 22.05
C GLU A 358 17.48 8.30 21.32
N TYR A 359 18.47 8.64 20.50
CA TYR A 359 19.35 7.65 19.87
C TYR A 359 20.15 6.88 20.92
N GLU A 360 20.77 7.58 21.87
CA GLU A 360 21.55 6.93 22.94
C GLU A 360 20.69 5.97 23.77
N ILE A 361 19.46 6.36 24.12
CA ILE A 361 18.51 5.50 24.83
C ILE A 361 18.18 4.26 24.00
N LYS A 362 17.89 4.42 22.70
CA LYS A 362 17.56 3.29 21.80
C LYS A 362 18.75 2.36 21.57
N GLU A 363 19.93 2.91 21.38
CA GLU A 363 21.18 2.15 21.19
C GLU A 363 21.53 1.38 22.46
N PHE A 364 21.44 2.00 23.63
CA PHE A 364 21.65 1.33 24.92
C PHE A 364 20.63 0.20 25.14
N ALA A 365 19.34 0.46 24.90
CA ALA A 365 18.27 -0.53 25.10
C ALA A 365 18.39 -1.73 24.15
N SER A 366 18.72 -1.49 22.88
CA SER A 366 18.85 -2.55 21.88
C SER A 366 20.22 -3.24 21.88
N ASN A 367 21.24 -2.60 22.45
CA ASN A 367 22.65 -3.00 22.38
C ASN A 367 23.15 -3.15 20.94
N ASP A 368 22.68 -2.27 20.04
CA ASP A 368 23.09 -2.20 18.64
C ASP A 368 22.87 -0.79 18.07
N VAL A 369 23.67 -0.41 17.08
CA VAL A 369 23.54 0.83 16.30
C VAL A 369 22.59 0.68 15.11
N ASN A 370 22.30 -0.55 14.69
CA ASN A 370 21.50 -0.84 13.51
C ASN A 370 20.00 -0.86 13.85
N GLN A 371 19.18 -0.26 12.99
CA GLN A 371 17.73 -0.31 13.13
C GLN A 371 17.18 -1.71 12.79
N PHE A 372 17.79 -2.37 11.80
CA PHE A 372 17.40 -3.69 11.29
C PHE A 372 18.56 -4.68 11.32
N GLY A 373 18.30 -5.98 11.36
CA GLY A 373 19.31 -7.02 11.47
C GLY A 373 20.15 -6.88 12.74
N LYS A 374 19.49 -6.62 13.87
CA LYS A 374 20.12 -6.37 15.15
C LYS A 374 20.91 -7.57 15.65
N LYS A 375 21.97 -7.29 16.39
CA LYS A 375 22.90 -8.25 16.99
C LYS A 375 22.16 -9.30 17.80
N GLY A 376 21.17 -8.90 18.62
CA GLY A 376 20.36 -9.85 19.39
C GLY A 376 19.60 -10.86 18.51
N THR A 377 19.06 -10.42 17.37
CA THR A 377 18.44 -11.31 16.37
C THR A 377 19.48 -12.26 15.79
N LEU A 378 20.61 -11.73 15.30
CA LEU A 378 21.65 -12.50 14.61
C LEU A 378 22.25 -13.58 15.51
N GLU A 379 22.61 -13.22 16.76
CA GLU A 379 23.12 -14.16 17.76
C GLU A 379 22.10 -15.27 18.03
N LYS A 380 20.81 -14.94 18.09
CA LYS A 380 19.78 -15.95 18.37
C LYS A 380 19.55 -16.90 17.21
N ILE A 381 19.60 -16.40 15.97
CA ILE A 381 19.60 -17.23 14.76
C ILE A 381 20.83 -18.14 14.79
N GLU A 382 22.03 -17.59 14.95
CA GLU A 382 23.30 -18.33 14.97
C GLU A 382 23.28 -19.46 16.01
N ASN A 383 22.76 -19.19 17.21
CA ASN A 383 22.64 -20.18 18.28
C ASN A 383 21.68 -21.34 17.98
N ASP A 384 20.66 -21.17 17.13
CA ASP A 384 19.71 -22.25 16.78
C ASP A 384 20.14 -23.08 15.56
N MET A 385 21.11 -22.58 14.78
CA MET A 385 21.48 -23.16 13.48
C MET A 385 22.16 -24.52 13.54
N GLY A 386 22.72 -24.91 14.68
CA GLY A 386 23.46 -26.18 14.80
C GLY A 386 24.65 -26.22 13.84
N LYS A 387 24.62 -27.09 12.82
CA LYS A 387 25.69 -27.19 11.81
C LYS A 387 25.47 -26.29 10.59
N GLY A 388 24.43 -25.46 10.60
CA GLY A 388 24.13 -24.51 9.52
C GLY A 388 25.20 -23.42 9.35
N ARG A 389 25.06 -22.61 8.29
CA ARG A 389 25.91 -21.44 8.04
C ARG A 389 25.09 -20.17 7.90
N LEU A 390 25.42 -19.16 8.71
CA LEU A 390 24.80 -17.83 8.67
C LEU A 390 25.61 -16.92 7.75
N ASP A 391 24.96 -16.34 6.75
CA ASP A 391 25.54 -15.26 5.95
C ASP A 391 24.68 -14.00 6.11
N VAL A 392 25.28 -12.94 6.65
CA VAL A 392 24.61 -11.66 6.83
C VAL A 392 24.99 -10.71 5.70
N ARG A 393 23.98 -10.15 5.05
CA ARG A 393 24.08 -9.16 3.98
C ARG A 393 23.44 -7.87 4.49
N ARG A 394 24.26 -6.84 4.68
CA ARG A 394 23.79 -5.47 4.90
C ARG A 394 24.32 -4.62 3.78
N ALA A 395 23.44 -3.89 3.12
CA ALA A 395 23.85 -3.13 1.96
C ALA A 395 24.71 -1.92 2.36
N GLU A 396 25.71 -1.55 1.56
CA GLU A 396 26.41 -0.27 1.77
C GLU A 396 25.54 0.88 1.25
N ARG A 397 25.67 2.10 1.77
CA ARG A 397 24.82 3.24 1.33
C ARG A 397 25.17 3.76 -0.07
N GLU A 398 26.34 3.40 -0.58
CA GLU A 398 26.79 3.87 -1.89
C GLU A 398 25.97 3.23 -3.02
N PHE A 399 25.36 4.07 -3.87
CA PHE A 399 24.45 3.64 -4.93
C PHE A 399 25.04 2.58 -5.89
N GLY A 400 26.32 2.71 -6.26
CA GLY A 400 27.00 1.72 -7.09
C GLY A 400 27.07 0.34 -6.41
N LYS A 401 27.44 0.34 -5.13
CA LYS A 401 27.55 -0.88 -4.31
C LYS A 401 26.19 -1.51 -4.04
N LEU A 402 25.13 -0.71 -3.83
CA LEU A 402 23.75 -1.20 -3.69
C LEU A 402 23.31 -2.03 -4.90
N LYS A 403 23.61 -1.56 -6.12
CA LYS A 403 23.29 -2.28 -7.36
C LYS A 403 24.03 -3.61 -7.46
N GLU A 404 25.30 -3.64 -7.09
CA GLU A 404 26.11 -4.87 -7.10
C GLU A 404 25.67 -5.86 -6.03
N GLN A 405 25.35 -5.37 -4.84
CA GLN A 405 24.83 -6.18 -3.74
C GLN A 405 23.47 -6.78 -4.09
N LYS A 406 22.55 -6.01 -4.68
CA LYS A 406 21.26 -6.54 -5.19
C LYS A 406 21.47 -7.74 -6.12
N LYS A 407 22.38 -7.62 -7.10
CA LYS A 407 22.72 -8.72 -8.01
C LYS A 407 23.28 -9.93 -7.27
N THR A 408 24.16 -9.68 -6.30
CA THR A 408 24.79 -10.72 -5.48
C THR A 408 23.77 -11.47 -4.63
N ILE A 409 22.86 -10.74 -3.96
CA ILE A 409 21.78 -11.29 -3.14
C ILE A 409 20.88 -12.21 -3.99
N LEU A 410 20.42 -11.73 -5.14
CA LEU A 410 19.56 -12.52 -6.03
C LEU A 410 20.27 -13.79 -6.54
N LYS A 411 21.55 -13.69 -6.89
CA LYS A 411 22.38 -14.83 -7.27
C LYS A 411 22.54 -15.82 -6.12
N GLU A 412 22.77 -15.36 -4.90
CA GLU A 412 22.89 -16.23 -3.73
C GLU A 412 21.59 -16.96 -3.44
N ILE A 413 20.44 -16.30 -3.52
CA ILE A 413 19.13 -16.97 -3.39
C ILE A 413 18.99 -18.09 -4.42
N ALA A 414 19.41 -17.86 -5.67
CA ALA A 414 19.37 -18.88 -6.71
C ALA A 414 20.36 -20.05 -6.48
N THR A 415 21.46 -19.84 -5.75
CA THR A 415 22.60 -20.79 -5.71
C THR A 415 22.96 -21.32 -4.33
N LYS A 416 22.35 -20.83 -3.24
CA LYS A 416 22.63 -21.34 -1.87
C LYS A 416 22.21 -22.79 -1.74
N THR A 417 23.00 -23.65 -1.09
CA THR A 417 22.63 -25.05 -0.91
C THR A 417 21.33 -25.20 -0.09
N PRO A 418 20.33 -25.96 -0.56
CA PRO A 418 19.12 -26.23 0.20
C PRO A 418 19.34 -27.32 1.28
N PRO A 419 18.55 -27.38 2.36
CA PRO A 419 17.44 -26.47 2.68
C PRO A 419 17.95 -25.08 3.08
N PHE A 420 17.28 -24.05 2.55
CA PHE A 420 17.68 -22.65 2.70
C PHE A 420 16.65 -21.85 3.48
N THR A 421 17.11 -20.93 4.31
CA THR A 421 16.28 -19.92 4.96
C THR A 421 16.77 -18.53 4.59
N PHE A 422 15.87 -17.75 4.00
CA PHE A 422 16.07 -16.33 3.74
C PHE A 422 15.32 -15.52 4.79
N VAL A 423 15.98 -14.54 5.39
CA VAL A 423 15.38 -13.60 6.32
C VAL A 423 15.60 -12.20 5.76
N PHE A 424 14.53 -11.44 5.59
CA PHE A 424 14.60 -10.01 5.30
C PHE A 424 14.12 -9.21 6.50
N THR A 425 14.85 -8.18 6.87
CA THR A 425 14.48 -7.21 7.91
C THR A 425 14.77 -5.80 7.41
N GLY A 426 13.72 -4.99 7.30
CA GLY A 426 13.82 -3.68 6.66
C GLY A 426 12.48 -3.07 6.32
N HIS A 427 12.52 -2.11 5.40
CA HIS A 427 11.31 -1.54 4.81
C HIS A 427 10.79 -2.38 3.66
N GLY A 428 9.47 -2.34 3.48
CA GLY A 428 8.75 -3.13 2.50
C GLY A 428 7.54 -2.39 1.96
N SER A 429 7.17 -2.75 0.74
CA SER A 429 5.93 -2.35 0.09
C SER A 429 5.27 -3.59 -0.52
N PRO A 430 4.02 -3.49 -1.01
CA PRO A 430 3.36 -4.60 -1.68
C PRO A 430 4.15 -5.20 -2.85
N ASP A 431 5.08 -4.44 -3.44
CA ASP A 431 5.80 -4.84 -4.65
C ASP A 431 7.29 -5.06 -4.47
N SER A 432 7.88 -4.61 -3.37
CA SER A 432 9.33 -4.64 -3.19
C SER A 432 9.80 -4.61 -1.75
N ILE A 433 10.98 -5.18 -1.53
CA ILE A 433 11.78 -5.01 -0.31
C ILE A 433 12.92 -4.02 -0.59
N PHE A 434 13.20 -3.10 0.32
CA PHE A 434 14.16 -2.03 0.08
C PHE A 434 15.55 -2.36 0.64
N LEU A 435 16.61 -1.86 -0.02
CA LEU A 435 18.01 -2.03 0.43
C LEU A 435 18.63 -0.73 0.97
N SER A 436 17.99 0.42 0.76
CA SER A 436 18.56 1.76 1.00
C SER A 436 17.65 2.73 1.74
N ASP A 437 16.47 3.00 1.17
CA ASP A 437 15.43 3.92 1.65
C ASP A 437 14.09 3.16 1.68
N GLY A 438 12.94 3.81 1.49
CA GLY A 438 11.63 3.15 1.54
C GLY A 438 10.94 3.21 2.90
N GLN A 439 11.34 4.13 3.78
CA GLN A 439 10.62 4.38 5.03
C GLN A 439 9.16 4.76 4.73
N MET A 440 8.23 4.16 5.44
CA MET A 440 6.83 4.56 5.40
C MET A 440 6.66 5.91 6.11
N PRO A 441 5.97 6.89 5.51
CA PRO A 441 5.61 8.11 6.21
C PRO A 441 4.71 7.81 7.42
N GLY A 442 4.69 8.69 8.43
CA GLY A 442 3.84 8.53 9.62
C GLY A 442 2.34 8.33 9.30
N ASN A 443 1.90 8.75 8.11
CA ASN A 443 0.59 8.44 7.57
C ASN A 443 0.63 7.14 6.75
N ILE A 444 0.07 6.06 7.29
CA ILE A 444 -0.01 4.71 6.69
C ILE A 444 -0.62 4.66 5.28
N ASN A 445 -1.33 5.70 4.84
CA ASN A 445 -1.95 5.79 3.52
C ASN A 445 -1.02 6.36 2.43
N GLN A 446 0.18 6.79 2.80
CA GLN A 446 1.17 7.34 1.87
C GLN A 446 2.12 6.26 1.36
N ASN A 447 2.70 6.50 0.18
CA ASN A 447 3.70 5.61 -0.41
C ASN A 447 5.00 5.64 0.41
N PRO A 448 5.79 4.55 0.39
CA PRO A 448 7.16 4.58 0.90
C PRO A 448 7.95 5.76 0.31
N HIS A 449 8.79 6.40 1.11
CA HIS A 449 9.70 7.43 0.60
C HIS A 449 10.76 6.80 -0.31
N GLU A 450 10.66 7.11 -1.60
CA GLU A 450 11.64 6.71 -2.62
C GLU A 450 12.38 7.93 -3.17
N SER A 451 13.66 7.75 -3.46
CA SER A 451 14.52 8.71 -4.15
C SER A 451 14.96 8.17 -5.51
N GLU A 452 15.58 9.01 -6.35
CA GLU A 452 16.18 8.52 -7.61
C GLU A 452 17.26 7.44 -7.40
N LYS A 453 17.78 7.33 -6.16
CA LYS A 453 18.80 6.37 -5.75
C LYS A 453 18.23 5.14 -5.06
N THR A 454 16.90 5.01 -4.96
CA THR A 454 16.25 3.85 -4.37
C THR A 454 16.68 2.55 -5.06
N ILE A 455 17.23 1.62 -4.27
CA ILE A 455 17.47 0.26 -4.72
C ILE A 455 16.59 -0.69 -3.92
N LYS A 456 15.72 -1.39 -4.64
CA LYS A 456 14.76 -2.34 -4.08
C LYS A 456 14.80 -3.67 -4.84
N ILE A 457 14.47 -4.78 -4.19
CA ILE A 457 14.26 -6.08 -4.83
C ILE A 457 12.75 -6.25 -5.00
N THR A 458 12.29 -6.30 -6.24
CA THR A 458 10.88 -6.53 -6.54
C THR A 458 10.51 -8.00 -6.38
N TYR A 459 9.23 -8.31 -6.14
CA TYR A 459 8.76 -9.71 -6.11
C TYR A 459 9.02 -10.42 -7.45
N ILE A 460 9.09 -9.68 -8.56
CA ILE A 460 9.42 -10.21 -9.89
C ILE A 460 10.86 -10.72 -9.95
N GLU A 461 11.80 -9.93 -9.45
CA GLU A 461 13.21 -10.31 -9.43
C GLU A 461 13.45 -11.47 -8.47
N LEU A 462 12.81 -11.44 -7.30
CA LEU A 462 12.89 -12.53 -6.35
C LEU A 462 12.28 -13.83 -6.90
N ALA A 463 11.13 -13.75 -7.57
CA ALA A 463 10.52 -14.91 -8.24
C ALA A 463 11.46 -15.52 -9.29
N LYS A 464 12.18 -14.69 -10.07
CA LYS A 464 13.17 -15.19 -11.03
C LYS A 464 14.28 -15.96 -10.34
N ALA A 465 14.85 -15.44 -9.24
CA ALA A 465 15.87 -16.12 -8.47
C ALA A 465 15.39 -17.46 -7.90
N ILE A 466 14.15 -17.52 -7.39
CA ILE A 466 13.54 -18.75 -6.87
C ILE A 466 13.27 -19.76 -8.00
N ILE A 467 12.83 -19.32 -9.19
CA ILE A 467 12.66 -20.21 -10.34
C ILE A 467 14.02 -20.78 -10.79
N GLU A 468 15.05 -19.94 -10.86
CA GLU A 468 16.41 -20.36 -11.21
C GLU A 468 16.98 -21.37 -10.20
N ARG A 469 16.65 -21.19 -8.91
CA ARG A 469 17.00 -22.13 -7.85
C ARG A 469 16.57 -23.56 -8.13
N LYS A 470 15.39 -23.77 -8.72
CA LYS A 470 14.91 -25.11 -9.15
C LYS A 470 15.89 -25.77 -10.11
N ASN A 471 16.42 -24.98 -11.05
CA ASN A 471 17.32 -25.44 -12.10
C ASN A 471 18.72 -25.74 -11.56
N ASN A 472 19.15 -24.99 -10.53
CA ASN A 472 20.43 -25.22 -9.86
C ASN A 472 20.41 -26.45 -8.95
N PHE A 473 19.24 -26.88 -8.46
CA PHE A 473 19.08 -28.03 -7.57
C PHE A 473 18.04 -29.05 -8.07
N PRO A 474 18.21 -29.64 -9.27
CA PRO A 474 17.18 -30.44 -9.92
C PRO A 474 16.89 -31.77 -9.22
N ARG A 475 17.80 -32.25 -8.36
CA ARG A 475 17.65 -33.50 -7.60
C ARG A 475 17.11 -33.30 -6.18
N PHE A 476 16.94 -32.05 -5.76
CA PHE A 476 16.51 -31.75 -4.41
C PHE A 476 14.98 -31.74 -4.30
N SER A 477 14.43 -32.43 -3.29
CA SER A 477 13.00 -32.41 -3.01
C SER A 477 12.63 -31.21 -2.14
N PHE A 478 12.23 -30.10 -2.79
CA PHE A 478 11.70 -28.91 -2.11
C PHE A 478 10.37 -29.16 -1.38
N LYS A 479 9.69 -30.28 -1.66
CA LYS A 479 8.47 -30.66 -0.94
C LYS A 479 8.79 -31.19 0.46
N ASP A 480 9.80 -32.05 0.55
CA ASP A 480 10.19 -32.70 1.80
C ASP A 480 11.12 -31.82 2.64
N ASN A 481 11.89 -30.96 1.98
CA ASN A 481 12.84 -30.05 2.61
C ASN A 481 12.64 -28.62 2.08
N PRO A 482 11.51 -27.98 2.39
CA PRO A 482 11.17 -26.67 1.84
C PRO A 482 12.14 -25.59 2.30
N ASP A 483 12.42 -24.67 1.39
CA ASP A 483 13.03 -23.40 1.75
C ASP A 483 12.05 -22.55 2.57
N ILE A 484 12.59 -21.69 3.45
CA ILE A 484 11.78 -20.82 4.31
C ILE A 484 12.18 -19.37 4.05
N PHE A 485 11.21 -18.49 3.88
CA PHE A 485 11.42 -17.06 3.64
C PHE A 485 10.69 -16.27 4.71
N LEU A 486 11.41 -15.49 5.51
CA LEU A 486 10.88 -14.66 6.59
C LEU A 486 11.00 -13.20 6.18
N PHE A 487 9.91 -12.46 6.20
CA PHE A 487 9.82 -11.06 5.76
C PHE A 487 9.34 -10.19 6.91
N LEU A 488 10.24 -9.34 7.41
CA LEU A 488 10.04 -8.50 8.59
C LEU A 488 9.98 -7.04 8.18
N ASP A 489 8.91 -6.73 7.46
CA ASP A 489 8.70 -5.45 6.80
C ASP A 489 7.20 -5.15 6.64
N CYS A 490 6.90 -3.91 6.28
CA CYS A 490 5.55 -3.49 5.96
C CYS A 490 5.04 -4.20 4.70
N TYR A 491 3.75 -4.54 4.66
CA TYR A 491 3.09 -5.18 3.51
C TYR A 491 3.71 -6.51 3.07
N SER A 492 4.37 -7.21 3.99
CA SER A 492 5.03 -8.50 3.74
C SER A 492 4.06 -9.57 3.23
N SER A 493 2.81 -9.56 3.70
CA SER A 493 1.75 -10.46 3.21
C SER A 493 1.38 -10.19 1.74
N ASP A 494 1.22 -8.91 1.36
CA ASP A 494 0.99 -8.49 -0.02
C ASP A 494 2.14 -8.90 -0.94
N PHE A 495 3.37 -8.58 -0.53
CA PHE A 495 4.59 -8.93 -1.25
C PHE A 495 4.68 -10.43 -1.52
N MET A 496 4.39 -11.27 -0.53
CA MET A 496 4.44 -12.72 -0.69
C MET A 496 3.32 -13.26 -1.58
N ARG A 497 2.11 -12.71 -1.52
CA ARG A 497 1.03 -13.10 -2.44
C ARG A 497 1.41 -12.79 -3.89
N ASN A 498 1.98 -11.61 -4.12
CA ASN A 498 2.49 -11.20 -5.44
C ASN A 498 3.65 -12.10 -5.89
N LEU A 499 4.58 -12.42 -4.99
CA LEU A 499 5.69 -13.35 -5.23
C LEU A 499 5.20 -14.73 -5.67
N TYR A 500 4.27 -15.33 -4.93
CA TYR A 500 3.74 -16.66 -5.25
C TYR A 500 2.95 -16.68 -6.55
N ALA A 501 2.13 -15.66 -6.80
CA ALA A 501 1.43 -15.50 -8.08
C ALA A 501 2.44 -15.43 -9.24
N LYS A 502 3.56 -14.74 -9.04
CA LYS A 502 4.62 -14.62 -10.04
C LYS A 502 5.42 -15.89 -10.27
N ILE A 503 5.71 -16.66 -9.21
CA ILE A 503 6.36 -17.98 -9.31
C ILE A 503 5.45 -18.95 -10.08
N GLY A 504 4.14 -18.96 -9.80
CA GLY A 504 3.19 -19.87 -10.42
C GLY A 504 3.64 -21.33 -10.31
N ASN A 505 3.60 -22.07 -11.41
CA ASN A 505 4.04 -23.48 -11.46
C ASN A 505 5.50 -23.63 -11.92
N LYS A 506 6.25 -22.52 -12.04
CA LYS A 506 7.58 -22.49 -12.67
C LYS A 506 8.72 -22.80 -11.69
N GLY A 507 8.53 -22.54 -10.40
CA GLY A 507 9.56 -22.71 -9.37
C GLY A 507 9.02 -23.34 -8.08
N PRO A 508 9.90 -23.77 -7.16
CA PRO A 508 9.50 -24.17 -5.82
C PRO A 508 8.97 -22.95 -5.08
N LYS A 509 7.77 -23.04 -4.50
CA LYS A 509 7.27 -22.00 -3.60
C LYS A 509 7.85 -22.25 -2.21
N PRO A 510 8.63 -21.30 -1.63
CA PRO A 510 9.14 -21.46 -0.27
C PRO A 510 7.98 -21.43 0.73
N ILE A 511 8.17 -21.93 1.94
CA ILE A 511 7.29 -21.57 3.06
C ILE A 511 7.61 -20.13 3.41
N ALA A 512 6.61 -19.25 3.41
CA ALA A 512 6.85 -17.83 3.58
C ALA A 512 6.16 -17.32 4.84
N ILE A 513 6.82 -16.46 5.61
CA ILE A 513 6.39 -15.97 6.92
C ILE A 513 6.44 -14.44 6.87
N ALA A 514 5.29 -13.80 6.99
CA ALA A 514 5.12 -12.35 7.05
C ALA A 514 5.11 -11.86 8.49
N ALA A 515 5.68 -10.69 8.75
CA ALA A 515 5.43 -9.96 10.00
C ALA A 515 4.17 -9.07 9.95
N SER A 516 3.60 -8.82 8.77
CA SER A 516 2.42 -7.97 8.57
C SER A 516 1.34 -8.67 7.77
N GLU A 517 0.08 -8.36 8.07
CA GLU A 517 -1.08 -8.86 7.34
C GLU A 517 -1.35 -8.05 6.06
N TYR A 518 -2.20 -8.56 5.18
CA TYR A 518 -2.57 -7.93 3.92
C TYR A 518 -3.03 -6.48 4.10
N GLY A 519 -2.42 -5.55 3.37
CA GLY A 519 -2.70 -4.12 3.45
C GLY A 519 -2.23 -3.45 4.74
N GLN A 520 -1.39 -4.12 5.55
CA GLN A 520 -0.94 -3.61 6.85
C GLN A 520 0.56 -3.35 6.89
N VAL A 521 0.93 -2.34 7.68
CA VAL A 521 2.30 -2.09 8.07
C VAL A 521 2.74 -3.07 9.17
N SER A 522 4.02 -3.37 9.23
CA SER A 522 4.62 -4.08 10.36
C SER A 522 5.13 -3.07 11.38
N TYR A 523 5.03 -3.38 12.66
CA TYR A 523 5.51 -2.51 13.72
C TYR A 523 6.80 -3.06 14.32
N GLY A 524 7.89 -2.31 14.16
CA GLY A 524 9.15 -2.52 14.88
C GLY A 524 9.18 -1.70 16.16
N ARG A 525 9.84 -2.21 17.20
CA ARG A 525 10.20 -1.42 18.39
C ARG A 525 11.68 -1.08 18.26
N SER A 526 12.00 0.18 17.96
CA SER A 526 13.41 0.60 17.78
C SER A 526 14.27 0.31 19.02
N SER A 527 13.68 0.36 20.22
CA SER A 527 14.33 0.02 21.49
C SER A 527 14.45 -1.48 21.78
N SER A 528 13.83 -2.34 20.98
CA SER A 528 13.89 -3.79 21.18
C SER A 528 15.32 -4.31 21.00
N LYS A 529 15.71 -5.30 21.80
CA LYS A 529 16.93 -6.08 21.60
C LYS A 529 16.90 -6.87 20.27
N TYR A 530 15.70 -7.18 19.78
CA TYR A 530 15.46 -7.85 18.52
C TYR A 530 14.87 -6.85 17.50
N ASP A 531 14.83 -7.20 16.21
CA ASP A 531 14.41 -6.24 15.17
C ASP A 531 12.95 -5.80 15.28
N SER A 532 12.09 -6.72 15.71
CA SER A 532 10.64 -6.54 15.71
C SER A 532 10.01 -7.26 16.89
N SER A 533 8.77 -6.88 17.22
CA SER A 533 7.95 -7.66 18.15
C SER A 533 7.86 -9.11 17.68
N PHE A 534 7.74 -9.36 16.36
CA PHE A 534 7.77 -10.71 15.81
C PHE A 534 8.98 -11.54 16.27
N PHE A 535 10.19 -10.97 16.35
CA PHE A 535 11.36 -11.71 16.85
C PHE A 535 11.46 -11.72 18.38
N GLU A 536 11.05 -10.66 19.09
CA GLU A 536 10.86 -10.73 20.55
C GLU A 536 9.96 -11.89 20.93
N ASP A 537 8.94 -12.07 20.11
CA ASP A 537 7.98 -13.10 20.25
C ASP A 537 8.56 -14.44 19.82
N VAL A 538 8.77 -14.66 18.53
CA VAL A 538 9.19 -15.96 18.02
C VAL A 538 10.54 -16.40 18.60
N LEU A 539 11.44 -15.48 18.96
CA LEU A 539 12.79 -15.79 19.46
C LEU A 539 13.03 -15.50 20.95
N GLY A 540 12.16 -14.76 21.64
CA GLY A 540 12.40 -14.34 23.02
C GLY A 540 12.35 -15.46 24.05
N GLN A 541 13.23 -15.35 25.06
CA GLN A 541 13.30 -16.31 26.17
C GLN A 541 12.08 -16.23 27.09
N SER A 542 11.54 -15.03 27.31
CA SER A 542 10.35 -14.79 28.13
C SER A 542 9.14 -15.61 27.65
N PHE A 543 9.06 -15.91 26.36
CA PHE A 543 8.06 -16.81 25.81
C PHE A 543 8.33 -18.28 26.05
N LEU A 544 9.58 -18.73 25.93
CA LEU A 544 9.89 -20.11 26.28
C LEU A 544 9.56 -20.37 27.75
N ASP A 545 9.83 -19.37 28.59
CA ASP A 545 9.52 -19.41 30.02
C ASP A 545 7.99 -19.37 30.26
N SER A 546 7.25 -18.48 29.57
CA SER A 546 5.78 -18.41 29.69
C SER A 546 5.07 -19.62 29.06
N MET A 547 5.58 -20.22 27.99
CA MET A 547 5.08 -21.48 27.44
C MET A 547 5.33 -22.62 28.39
N GLN A 548 6.50 -22.70 29.02
CA GLN A 548 6.76 -23.74 30.01
C GLN A 548 5.85 -23.60 31.23
N GLU A 549 5.53 -22.36 31.62
CA GLU A 549 4.59 -22.07 32.70
C GLU A 549 3.14 -22.34 32.30
N ASN A 550 2.70 -21.86 31.14
CA ASN A 550 1.35 -22.10 30.61
C ASN A 550 1.14 -23.56 30.26
N ALA A 551 2.12 -24.28 29.75
CA ALA A 551 1.99 -25.70 29.45
C ALA A 551 1.94 -26.57 30.72
N LYS A 552 2.40 -26.07 31.88
CA LYS A 552 2.09 -26.68 33.18
C LYS A 552 0.62 -26.49 33.56
N ASN A 553 0.01 -25.38 33.14
CA ASN A 553 -1.39 -25.03 33.44
C ASN A 553 -2.39 -25.58 32.40
N PHE A 554 -1.97 -25.75 31.14
CA PHE A 554 -2.87 -25.99 30.01
C PHE A 554 -3.16 -27.44 29.67
N LEU A 555 -2.41 -28.47 30.14
CA LEU A 555 -2.91 -29.86 30.14
C LEU A 555 -1.96 -30.91 30.78
N LYS A 556 -2.63 -31.91 31.34
CA LYS A 556 -2.22 -33.23 31.85
C LYS A 556 -1.57 -34.16 30.80
N TYR A 557 -1.08 -33.63 29.68
CA TYR A 557 -0.41 -34.40 28.63
C TYR A 557 1.07 -34.05 28.57
N ASN A 558 1.88 -35.08 28.31
CA ASN A 558 3.31 -34.99 28.01
C ASN A 558 3.59 -33.78 27.12
N THR A 559 3.95 -32.67 27.74
CA THR A 559 4.52 -31.52 27.06
C THR A 559 5.65 -32.12 26.24
N PRO A 560 5.61 -32.04 24.89
CA PRO A 560 6.81 -32.29 24.14
C PRO A 560 7.83 -31.39 24.81
N ASN A 561 8.90 -31.97 25.35
CA ASN A 561 10.07 -31.20 25.65
C ASN A 561 10.28 -30.39 24.36
N TYR A 562 10.11 -29.08 24.39
CA TYR A 562 10.41 -28.20 23.27
C TYR A 562 11.88 -27.84 23.50
N PRO A 563 12.86 -28.71 23.16
CA PRO A 563 14.25 -28.38 23.39
C PRO A 563 14.53 -27.18 22.49
N ASN A 564 14.60 -25.96 23.03
CA ASN A 564 15.06 -24.72 22.37
C ASN A 564 15.19 -24.85 20.84
N LYS A 565 14.07 -24.96 20.12
CA LYS A 565 14.04 -25.22 18.68
C LYS A 565 13.04 -24.27 18.06
N PHE A 566 13.51 -23.34 17.24
CA PHE A 566 12.63 -22.51 16.42
C PHE A 566 12.10 -23.36 15.29
N THR A 567 10.82 -23.68 15.36
CA THR A 567 10.12 -24.48 14.34
C THR A 567 8.91 -23.73 13.82
N LEU A 568 8.40 -24.15 12.66
CA LEU A 568 7.13 -23.65 12.16
C LEU A 568 5.97 -23.94 13.14
N GLY A 569 6.03 -25.03 13.88
CA GLY A 569 5.06 -25.37 14.92
C GLY A 569 5.03 -24.32 16.03
N THR A 570 6.20 -23.86 16.48
CA THR A 570 6.30 -22.77 17.46
C THR A 570 5.61 -21.49 16.99
N ILE A 571 5.73 -21.15 15.70
CA ILE A 571 5.06 -20.00 15.10
C ILE A 571 3.54 -20.23 15.01
N MET A 572 3.13 -21.41 14.55
CA MET A 572 1.73 -21.81 14.44
C MET A 572 1.02 -21.85 15.80
N ASP A 573 1.69 -22.32 16.84
CA ASP A 573 1.13 -22.40 18.20
C ASP A 573 0.96 -20.99 18.80
N ARG A 574 1.85 -20.05 18.47
CA ARG A 574 1.77 -18.64 18.89
C ARG A 574 0.55 -17.90 18.33
N GLU A 575 0.10 -18.26 17.14
CA GLU A 575 -1.13 -17.73 16.53
C GLU A 575 -2.35 -17.83 17.46
N PHE A 576 -2.36 -18.83 18.35
CA PHE A 576 -3.48 -19.04 19.28
C PHE A 576 -3.25 -18.45 20.67
N MET A 577 -2.06 -17.89 20.95
CA MET A 577 -1.59 -17.62 22.32
C MET A 577 -1.02 -16.22 22.57
N SER A 578 -0.74 -15.41 21.54
CA SER A 578 -0.01 -14.14 21.71
C SER A 578 -0.36 -13.09 20.65
N ASP A 579 -0.06 -11.83 20.93
CA ASP A 579 -0.16 -10.65 20.04
C ASP A 579 0.83 -10.67 18.86
N SER A 580 1.59 -11.76 18.75
CA SER A 580 2.62 -11.97 17.74
C SER A 580 2.06 -12.73 16.58
N ASP A 581 2.14 -12.11 15.42
CA ASP A 581 1.06 -12.29 14.47
C ASP A 581 1.52 -12.58 13.05
N PRO A 582 2.30 -13.65 12.89
CA PRO A 582 2.83 -13.97 11.59
C PRO A 582 1.78 -14.55 10.66
N VAL A 583 1.86 -14.11 9.42
CA VAL A 583 1.13 -14.76 8.34
C VAL A 583 2.01 -15.81 7.69
N ILE A 584 1.66 -17.09 7.84
CA ILE A 584 2.40 -18.19 7.21
C ILE A 584 1.71 -18.59 5.92
N TYR A 585 2.43 -18.51 4.82
CA TYR A 585 2.05 -19.04 3.52
C TYR A 585 2.82 -20.32 3.19
N MET A 586 2.14 -21.26 2.54
CA MET A 586 2.70 -22.54 2.14
C MET A 586 2.38 -22.93 0.70
N PRO A 587 3.26 -23.73 0.07
CA PRO A 587 2.94 -24.41 -1.17
C PRO A 587 1.72 -25.33 -1.05
N SER A 588 0.92 -25.33 -2.11
CA SER A 588 -0.07 -26.37 -2.38
C SER A 588 0.61 -27.72 -2.67
N ASP A 589 -0.05 -28.83 -2.32
CA ASP A 589 0.53 -30.18 -2.49
C ASP A 589 0.74 -30.54 -3.97
N ASP A 590 -0.06 -29.95 -4.86
CA ASP A 590 0.06 -30.07 -6.31
C ASP A 590 0.97 -29.00 -6.92
N ASN A 591 1.47 -28.02 -6.14
CA ASN A 591 2.12 -26.80 -6.62
C ASN A 591 1.31 -25.98 -7.64
N GLU A 592 0.12 -26.43 -8.05
CA GLU A 592 -0.70 -25.88 -9.13
C GLU A 592 -1.86 -25.01 -8.60
N SER A 593 -2.38 -25.28 -7.40
CA SER A 593 -3.69 -24.75 -6.97
C SER A 593 -3.66 -23.52 -6.04
N GLY A 594 -2.53 -22.82 -5.91
CA GLY A 594 -2.43 -21.58 -5.14
C GLY A 594 -1.61 -21.65 -3.84
N ILE A 595 -1.81 -20.63 -2.99
CA ILE A 595 -1.14 -20.41 -1.70
C ILE A 595 -2.04 -20.97 -0.58
N TYR A 596 -1.46 -21.60 0.44
CA TYR A 596 -2.18 -21.92 1.67
C TYR A 596 -1.75 -20.95 2.76
N GLN A 597 -2.68 -20.25 3.37
CA GLN A 597 -2.40 -19.56 4.62
C GLN A 597 -2.61 -20.54 5.78
N LEU A 598 -1.57 -20.69 6.61
CA LEU A 598 -1.56 -21.54 7.79
C LEU A 598 -1.66 -20.78 9.11
N SER A 599 -1.36 -19.48 9.09
CA SER A 599 -1.40 -18.62 10.26
C SER A 599 -1.82 -17.21 9.88
N GLN A 600 -2.47 -16.50 10.78
CA GLN A 600 -2.84 -15.10 10.66
C GLN A 600 -2.50 -14.32 11.93
N LYS A 601 -2.30 -13.02 11.77
CA LYS A 601 -2.34 -12.03 12.83
C LYS A 601 -3.60 -12.15 13.74
N SER A 602 -3.41 -12.74 14.93
CA SER A 602 -4.34 -12.74 16.06
C SER A 602 -4.05 -11.63 17.04
N LEU A 603 -4.97 -10.69 17.09
CA LEU A 603 -4.67 -9.51 17.85
C LEU A 603 -5.19 -9.67 19.29
N ASP A 604 -4.26 -9.46 20.22
CA ASP A 604 -4.29 -9.48 21.69
C ASP A 604 -5.51 -10.09 22.45
N PRO A 605 -5.33 -11.21 23.19
CA PRO A 605 -6.29 -11.76 24.16
C PRO A 605 -6.34 -11.08 25.54
N SER A 606 -5.52 -10.06 25.82
CA SER A 606 -5.28 -9.51 27.17
C SER A 606 -6.47 -8.81 27.82
N GLU A 607 -7.62 -8.73 27.15
CA GLU A 607 -8.89 -8.25 27.72
C GLU A 607 -9.89 -9.35 28.14
N ILE A 608 -9.51 -10.64 28.14
CA ILE A 608 -10.39 -11.73 28.65
C ILE A 608 -10.22 -11.99 30.17
N ALA A 609 -9.35 -11.25 30.86
CA ALA A 609 -9.16 -11.36 32.30
C ALA A 609 -9.22 -10.01 33.03
N THR A 610 -10.33 -9.29 32.87
CA THR A 610 -10.85 -8.28 33.82
C THR A 610 -12.37 -8.34 33.78
#